data_AF-A0A545TL63-F1
#
_entry.id   AF-A0A545TL63-F1
#
_cell.length_a   1.000
_cell.length_b   1.000
_cell.length_c   1.000
_cell.angle_alpha   90.00
_cell.angle_beta   90.00
_cell.angle_gamma   90.00
#
_symmetry.space_group_name_H-M   'P 1'
#
loop_
_entity.id
_entity.type
_entity.pdbx_description
1 polymer ?
#
loop_
_entity_poly.entity_id
_entity_poly.type
_entity_poly.pdbx_seq_one_letter_code
_entity_poly.pdbx_strand_id
1 'polypeptide(L)'
;MTEKTTPDGCPCCFLPTIWYRGGHEICGVCRWHDDGQDDPDADAVWGGPNYQYSLTAARANFRDHYHKYDLGTGPDHIKDPSPERLALVDYVKEILSGKMELDRAKLLELEKATIKISDADRAELEQFQRELKAQVARERKA
;
A
#
# COMPACT_ATOMS: atom_id res chain seq x y z
N MET A 1 -23.69 4.84 -3.02
CA MET A 1 -22.42 4.09 -3.07
C MET A 1 -22.40 3.21 -1.85
N THR A 2 -22.40 1.88 -2.00
CA THR A 2 -22.32 0.96 -0.86
C THR A 2 -20.95 1.13 -0.19
N GLU A 3 -20.94 1.39 1.12
CA GLU A 3 -19.72 1.54 1.90
C GLU A 3 -18.94 0.22 1.86
N LYS A 4 -17.73 0.26 1.29
CA LYS A 4 -16.89 -0.92 1.15
C LYS A 4 -16.09 -1.13 2.42
N THR A 5 -16.26 -2.29 3.05
CA THR A 5 -15.65 -2.59 4.36
C THR A 5 -14.39 -3.45 4.27
N THR A 6 -14.04 -3.94 3.07
CA THR A 6 -12.88 -4.81 2.86
C THR A 6 -12.05 -4.35 1.65
N PRO A 7 -10.71 -4.30 1.76
CA PRO A 7 -9.84 -4.07 0.60
C PRO A 7 -9.91 -5.19 -0.44
N ASP A 8 -9.75 -4.82 -1.71
CA ASP A 8 -9.51 -5.72 -2.84
C ASP A 8 -8.04 -6.16 -2.90
N GLY A 9 -7.82 -7.29 -3.56
CA GLY A 9 -6.48 -7.73 -3.93
C GLY A 9 -5.85 -6.80 -4.97
N CYS A 10 -4.65 -6.29 -4.70
CA CYS A 10 -3.83 -5.59 -5.69
C CYS A 10 -3.64 -6.47 -6.93
N PRO A 11 -3.78 -5.94 -8.17
CA PRO A 11 -3.68 -6.77 -9.37
C PRO A 11 -2.25 -7.32 -9.56
N CYS A 12 -1.24 -6.73 -8.93
CA CYS A 12 0.15 -7.17 -9.00
C CYS A 12 0.50 -8.23 -7.95
N CYS A 13 0.33 -7.95 -6.65
CA CYS A 13 0.73 -8.90 -5.59
C CYS A 13 -0.40 -9.74 -5.01
N PHE A 14 -1.65 -9.49 -5.42
CA PHE A 14 -2.86 -10.19 -4.96
C PHE A 14 -3.18 -10.06 -3.46
N LEU A 15 -2.39 -9.32 -2.68
CA LEU A 15 -2.67 -9.00 -1.29
C LEU A 15 -3.74 -7.91 -1.17
N PRO A 16 -4.57 -7.93 -0.11
CA PRO A 16 -5.70 -7.00 0.06
C PRO A 16 -5.25 -5.62 0.54
N THR A 17 -4.62 -4.85 -0.36
CA THR A 17 -3.91 -3.60 -0.04
C THR A 17 -4.50 -2.37 -0.72
N ILE A 18 -5.57 -2.51 -1.51
CA ILE A 18 -6.24 -1.40 -2.20
C ILE A 18 -7.73 -1.42 -1.88
N TRP A 19 -8.34 -0.27 -1.66
CA TRP A 19 -9.77 -0.20 -1.32
C TRP A 19 -10.65 -0.24 -2.55
N TYR A 20 -10.23 0.37 -3.67
CA TYR A 20 -11.04 0.42 -4.88
C TYR A 20 -10.20 0.07 -6.11
N ARG A 21 -10.62 -0.94 -6.87
CA ARG A 21 -10.07 -1.24 -8.20
C ARG A 21 -10.19 -0.02 -9.13
N GLY A 22 -9.09 0.39 -9.75
CA GLY A 22 -8.99 1.62 -10.53
C GLY A 22 -9.02 2.90 -9.69
N GLY A 23 -8.85 2.80 -8.37
CA GLY A 23 -8.94 3.92 -7.43
C GLY A 23 -7.71 4.83 -7.40
N HIS A 24 -6.71 4.58 -8.24
CA HIS A 24 -5.42 5.26 -8.27
C HIS A 24 -4.64 5.13 -6.94
N GLU A 25 -4.92 4.07 -6.17
CA GLU A 25 -4.19 3.76 -4.95
C GLU A 25 -2.84 3.12 -5.27
N ILE A 26 -1.82 3.42 -4.48
CA ILE A 26 -0.53 2.75 -4.60
C ILE A 26 -0.46 1.66 -3.53
N CYS A 27 -0.34 0.41 -3.95
CA CYS A 27 -0.16 -0.73 -3.06
C CYS A 27 1.02 -0.49 -2.08
N GLY A 28 0.77 -0.60 -0.77
CA GLY A 28 1.82 -0.44 0.24
C GLY A 28 2.85 -1.56 0.20
N VAL A 29 2.48 -2.73 -0.33
CA VAL A 29 3.39 -3.87 -0.53
C VAL A 29 4.18 -3.75 -1.83
N CYS A 30 3.62 -4.03 -3.01
CA CYS A 30 4.39 -4.13 -4.25
C CYS A 30 4.67 -2.79 -4.95
N ARG A 31 4.06 -1.70 -4.48
CA ARG A 31 4.14 -0.34 -5.06
C ARG A 31 3.48 -0.17 -6.44
N TRP A 32 2.66 -1.12 -6.89
CA TRP A 32 1.81 -0.94 -8.07
C TRP A 32 0.79 0.18 -7.84
N HIS A 33 0.67 1.09 -8.81
CA HIS A 33 -0.37 2.11 -8.86
C HIS A 33 -1.58 1.54 -9.58
N ASP A 34 -2.72 1.47 -8.89
CA ASP A 34 -3.94 0.87 -9.41
C ASP A 34 -4.71 1.85 -10.29
N ASP A 35 -4.24 2.06 -11.52
CA ASP A 35 -4.87 2.88 -12.56
C ASP A 35 -5.99 2.15 -13.32
N GLY A 36 -6.33 0.92 -12.92
CA GLY A 36 -7.38 0.11 -13.50
C GLY A 36 -6.88 -0.96 -14.47
N GLN A 37 -5.57 -1.01 -14.75
CA GLN A 37 -4.97 -2.10 -15.52
C GLN A 37 -5.13 -3.45 -14.79
N ASP A 38 -5.59 -4.49 -15.51
CA ASP A 38 -5.84 -5.82 -14.96
C ASP A 38 -5.42 -6.92 -15.96
N ASP A 39 -5.92 -8.15 -15.79
CA ASP A 39 -5.53 -9.32 -16.61
C ASP A 39 -5.64 -9.14 -18.13
N PRO A 40 -6.73 -8.56 -18.71
CA PRO A 40 -6.88 -8.47 -20.17
C PRO A 40 -5.81 -7.62 -20.86
N ASP A 41 -5.19 -6.72 -20.13
CA ASP A 41 -4.26 -5.70 -20.58
C ASP A 41 -2.91 -5.80 -19.85
N ALA A 42 -2.63 -6.93 -19.19
CA ALA A 42 -1.49 -7.08 -18.29
C ALA A 42 -0.12 -6.90 -18.97
N ASP A 43 -0.02 -7.16 -20.26
CA ASP A 43 1.22 -7.02 -21.03
C ASP A 43 1.44 -5.60 -21.58
N ALA A 44 0.42 -4.74 -21.54
CA ALA A 44 0.53 -3.36 -21.99
C ALA A 44 1.36 -2.52 -21.01
N VAL A 45 2.08 -1.53 -21.53
CA VAL A 45 2.75 -0.51 -20.71
C VAL A 45 1.93 0.77 -20.80
N TRP A 46 1.22 1.10 -19.72
CA TRP A 46 0.38 2.30 -19.64
C TRP A 46 1.14 3.57 -19.25
N GLY A 47 2.35 3.43 -18.70
CA GLY A 47 3.15 4.58 -18.30
C GLY A 47 2.80 5.11 -16.91
N GLY A 48 2.84 6.43 -16.75
CA GLY A 48 2.42 7.12 -15.53
C GLY A 48 3.24 6.71 -14.29
N PRO A 49 2.62 6.59 -13.10
CA PRO A 49 3.28 6.14 -11.87
C PRO A 49 3.82 4.70 -11.94
N ASN A 50 3.34 3.90 -12.90
CA ASN A 50 3.85 2.56 -13.18
C ASN A 50 5.07 2.58 -14.12
N TYR A 51 5.48 3.73 -14.66
CA TYR A 51 6.66 3.90 -15.52
C TYR A 51 6.64 2.95 -16.73
N GLN A 52 7.77 2.31 -17.04
CA GLN A 52 7.92 1.37 -18.15
C GLN A 52 7.41 -0.05 -17.85
N TYR A 53 6.79 -0.28 -16.68
CA TYR A 53 6.40 -1.60 -16.24
C TYR A 53 4.98 -1.94 -16.71
N SER A 54 4.84 -3.07 -17.39
CA SER A 54 3.55 -3.74 -17.56
C SER A 54 3.16 -4.46 -16.26
N LEU A 55 1.88 -4.79 -16.10
CA LEU A 55 1.42 -5.57 -14.94
C LEU A 55 2.07 -6.97 -14.91
N THR A 56 2.28 -7.60 -16.07
CA THR A 56 3.03 -8.85 -16.20
C THR A 56 4.46 -8.74 -15.67
N ALA A 57 5.18 -7.68 -16.06
CA ALA A 57 6.53 -7.43 -15.58
C ALA A 57 6.54 -7.17 -14.06
N ALA A 58 5.61 -6.36 -13.56
CA ALA A 58 5.48 -6.07 -12.15
C ALA A 58 5.18 -7.31 -11.30
N ARG A 59 4.32 -8.22 -11.79
CA ARG A 59 4.03 -9.52 -11.16
C ARG A 59 5.29 -10.40 -11.09
N ALA A 60 6.06 -10.45 -12.18
CA ALA A 60 7.32 -11.20 -12.20
C ALA A 60 8.35 -10.63 -11.21
N ASN A 61 8.50 -9.31 -11.17
CA ASN A 61 9.37 -8.61 -10.23
C ASN A 61 8.93 -8.82 -8.78
N PHE A 62 7.63 -8.71 -8.49
CA PHE A 62 7.10 -8.95 -7.15
C PHE A 62 7.38 -10.39 -6.67
N ARG A 63 7.21 -11.38 -7.56
CA ARG A 63 7.52 -12.78 -7.24
C ARG A 63 9.00 -12.99 -6.87
N ASP A 64 9.90 -12.26 -7.50
CA ASP A 64 11.34 -12.40 -7.30
C ASP A 64 11.83 -11.64 -6.04
N HIS A 65 11.40 -10.38 -5.87
CA HIS A 65 11.96 -9.48 -4.86
C HIS A 65 10.93 -8.52 -4.21
N TYR A 66 9.65 -8.89 -4.23
CA TYR A 66 8.58 -8.29 -3.41
C TYR A 66 8.28 -6.79 -3.68
N HIS A 67 8.62 -6.31 -4.89
CA HIS A 67 8.21 -5.00 -5.42
C HIS A 67 8.12 -5.03 -6.95
N LYS A 68 7.47 -4.04 -7.58
CA LYS A 68 7.28 -4.00 -9.03
C LYS A 68 8.51 -3.62 -9.88
N TYR A 69 9.50 -2.96 -9.27
CA TYR A 69 10.66 -2.40 -9.99
C TYR A 69 11.69 -3.47 -10.32
N ASP A 70 12.45 -3.33 -11.41
CA ASP A 70 13.61 -4.18 -11.69
C ASP A 70 14.67 -4.02 -10.60
N LEU A 71 15.48 -5.06 -10.38
CA LEU A 71 16.57 -5.04 -9.39
C LEU A 71 17.52 -3.85 -9.60
N GLY A 72 17.84 -3.16 -8.50
CA GLY A 72 18.70 -1.98 -8.51
C GLY A 72 18.03 -0.71 -9.02
N THR A 73 16.76 -0.75 -9.41
CA THR A 73 15.98 0.41 -9.87
C THR A 73 14.95 0.86 -8.83
N GLY A 74 14.16 1.89 -9.18
CA GLY A 74 13.06 2.39 -8.34
C GLY A 74 13.44 3.61 -7.50
N PRO A 75 12.54 4.03 -6.59
CA PRO A 75 12.78 5.13 -5.66
C PRO A 75 13.67 4.71 -4.48
N ASP A 76 14.16 5.67 -3.71
CA ASP A 76 15.13 5.42 -2.64
C ASP A 76 14.60 4.51 -1.54
N HIS A 77 13.32 4.60 -1.18
CA HIS A 77 12.73 3.70 -0.17
C HIS A 77 12.61 2.23 -0.61
N ILE A 78 12.92 1.92 -1.88
CA ILE A 78 13.07 0.55 -2.39
C ILE A 78 14.54 0.13 -2.40
N LYS A 79 15.44 1.02 -2.82
CA LYS A 79 16.89 0.78 -2.84
C LYS A 79 17.50 0.72 -1.43
N ASP A 80 16.97 1.53 -0.52
CA ASP A 80 17.36 1.68 0.88
C ASP A 80 16.09 1.59 1.76
N PRO A 81 15.55 0.39 1.97
CA PRO A 81 14.31 0.20 2.70
C PRO A 81 14.47 0.49 4.19
N SER A 82 13.50 1.19 4.77
CA SER A 82 13.46 1.40 6.22
C SER A 82 13.26 0.09 6.98
N PRO A 83 13.57 0.03 8.28
CA PRO A 83 13.28 -1.14 9.11
C PRO A 83 11.80 -1.57 9.06
N GLU A 84 10.87 -0.61 9.02
CA GLU A 84 9.43 -0.86 8.91
C GLU A 84 9.08 -1.49 7.57
N ARG A 85 9.71 -1.02 6.48
CA ARG A 85 9.54 -1.62 5.16
C ARG A 85 10.08 -3.05 5.11
N LEU A 86 11.25 -3.30 5.72
CA LEU A 86 11.81 -4.64 5.84
C LEU A 86 10.88 -5.57 6.62
N ALA A 87 10.33 -5.11 7.75
CA ALA A 87 9.37 -5.86 8.55
C ALA A 87 8.09 -6.21 7.76
N LEU A 88 7.55 -5.28 6.96
CA LEU A 88 6.42 -5.55 6.07
C LEU A 88 6.76 -6.62 5.03
N VAL A 89 7.91 -6.53 4.37
CA VAL A 89 8.33 -7.50 3.35
C VAL A 89 8.57 -8.88 3.97
N ASP A 90 9.18 -8.96 5.15
CA ASP A 90 9.41 -10.23 5.84
C ASP A 90 8.09 -10.88 6.28
N TYR A 91 7.12 -10.07 6.74
CA TYR A 91 5.77 -10.57 7.00
C TYR A 91 5.12 -11.17 5.75
N VAL A 92 5.23 -10.48 4.60
CA VAL A 92 4.69 -10.94 3.32
C VAL A 92 5.39 -12.23 2.84
N LYS A 93 6.72 -12.36 2.98
CA LYS A 93 7.47 -13.59 2.66
C LYS A 93 6.95 -14.79 3.43
N GLU A 94 6.72 -14.63 4.72
CA GLU A 94 6.26 -15.72 5.58
C GLU A 94 4.82 -16.13 5.26
N ILE A 95 3.94 -15.20 4.87
CA ILE A 95 2.60 -15.51 4.35
C ILE A 95 2.71 -16.28 3.02
N LEU A 96 3.47 -15.76 2.06
CA LEU A 96 3.55 -16.35 0.73
C LEU A 96 4.29 -17.70 0.71
N SER A 97 5.16 -17.96 1.69
CA SER A 97 5.77 -19.28 1.90
C SER A 97 4.88 -20.27 2.64
N GLY A 98 3.68 -19.86 3.08
CA GLY A 98 2.72 -20.70 3.81
C GLY A 98 3.10 -20.96 5.27
N LYS A 99 4.09 -20.25 5.81
CA LYS A 99 4.49 -20.37 7.22
C LYS A 99 3.56 -19.59 8.16
N MET A 100 2.86 -18.59 7.63
CA MET A 100 1.89 -17.79 8.36
C MET A 100 0.60 -17.61 7.55
N GLU A 101 -0.51 -17.53 8.26
CA GLU A 101 -1.77 -17.07 7.69
C GLU A 101 -1.81 -15.54 7.60
N LEU A 102 -2.54 -15.03 6.61
CA LEU A 102 -2.73 -13.59 6.45
C LEU A 102 -3.62 -13.03 7.57
N ASP A 103 -3.03 -12.18 8.39
CA ASP A 103 -3.72 -11.29 9.32
C ASP A 103 -3.82 -9.89 8.70
N ARG A 104 -5.04 -9.51 8.32
CA ARG A 104 -5.32 -8.23 7.67
C ARG A 104 -5.05 -7.03 8.57
N ALA A 105 -5.29 -7.15 9.87
CA ALA A 105 -5.06 -6.04 10.80
C ALA A 105 -3.56 -5.77 10.91
N LYS A 106 -2.76 -6.85 11.03
CA LYS A 106 -1.30 -6.77 11.05
C LYS A 106 -0.73 -6.26 9.72
N LEU A 107 -1.25 -6.71 8.58
CA LEU A 107 -0.84 -6.18 7.27
C LEU A 107 -1.04 -4.66 7.20
N LEU A 108 -2.24 -4.20 7.58
CA LEU A 108 -2.58 -2.77 7.59
C LEU A 108 -1.70 -1.95 8.55
N GLU A 109 -1.38 -2.51 9.72
CA GLU A 109 -0.48 -1.88 10.69
C GLU A 109 0.93 -1.71 10.09
N LEU A 110 1.48 -2.77 9.50
CA LEU A 110 2.80 -2.75 8.87
C LEU A 110 2.85 -1.81 7.66
N GLU A 111 1.81 -1.79 6.81
CA GLU A 111 1.72 -0.84 5.70
C GLU A 111 1.74 0.62 6.19
N LYS A 112 0.96 0.95 7.22
CA LYS A 112 0.94 2.28 7.83
C LYS A 112 2.29 2.68 8.42
N ALA A 113 3.02 1.74 9.02
CA ALA A 113 4.34 1.99 9.59
C ALA A 113 5.38 2.39 8.53
N THR A 114 5.18 2.02 7.26
CA THR A 114 6.06 2.44 6.15
C THR A 114 5.88 3.90 5.73
N ILE A 115 4.77 4.53 6.11
CA ILE A 115 4.46 5.91 5.75
C ILE A 115 5.13 6.84 6.76
N LYS A 116 6.15 7.57 6.33
CA LYS A 116 6.77 8.63 7.13
C LYS A 116 5.87 9.87 7.07
N ILE A 117 5.19 10.16 8.17
CA ILE A 117 4.55 11.46 8.41
C ILE A 117 5.62 12.36 8.99
N SER A 118 5.81 13.56 8.40
CA SER A 118 6.76 14.52 8.96
C SER A 118 6.33 14.95 10.36
N ASP A 119 7.27 15.38 11.21
CA ASP A 119 6.92 15.86 12.54
C ASP A 119 5.93 17.04 12.50
N ALA A 120 6.03 17.85 11.44
CA ALA A 120 5.09 18.95 11.18
C ALA A 120 3.68 18.42 10.87
N ASP A 121 3.55 17.50 9.91
CA ASP A 121 2.25 16.91 9.54
C ASP A 121 1.63 16.16 10.72
N ARG A 122 2.45 15.51 11.56
CA ARG A 122 2.01 14.83 12.78
C ARG A 122 1.45 15.83 13.79
N ALA A 123 2.17 16.93 14.03
CA ALA A 123 1.73 17.97 14.97
C ALA A 123 0.42 18.63 14.51
N GLU A 124 0.28 18.89 13.21
CA GLU A 124 -0.95 19.43 12.62
C GLU A 124 -2.13 18.46 12.77
N LEU A 125 -1.93 17.17 12.45
CA LEU A 125 -2.94 16.14 12.62
C LEU A 125 -3.39 16.01 14.08
N GLU A 126 -2.46 16.02 15.03
CA GLU A 126 -2.78 15.98 16.46
C GLU A 126 -3.58 17.20 16.91
N GLN A 127 -3.25 18.39 16.41
CA GLN A 127 -4.02 19.60 16.69
C GLN A 127 -5.45 19.48 16.16
N PHE A 128 -5.60 19.09 14.91
CA PHE A 128 -6.91 18.88 14.30
C PHE A 128 -7.76 17.87 15.07
N GLN A 129 -7.16 16.75 15.47
CA GLN A 129 -7.85 15.73 16.29
C GLN A 129 -8.28 16.27 17.66
N ARG A 130 -7.47 17.13 18.31
CA ARG A 130 -7.84 17.79 19.58
C ARG A 130 -9.04 18.72 19.38
N GLU A 131 -9.02 19.53 18.34
CA GLU A 131 -10.10 20.47 18.01
C GLU A 131 -11.42 19.75 17.69
N LEU A 132 -11.35 18.70 16.86
CA LEU A 132 -12.51 17.88 16.52
C LEU A 132 -13.11 17.20 17.75
N LYS A 133 -12.27 16.62 18.62
CA LYS A 133 -12.73 16.03 19.90
C LYS A 133 -13.42 17.07 20.78
N ALA A 134 -12.87 18.29 20.87
CA ALA A 134 -13.46 19.37 21.63
C ALA A 134 -14.81 19.82 21.03
N GLN A 135 -14.92 19.89 19.71
CA GLN A 135 -16.17 20.21 19.02
C GLN A 135 -17.25 19.17 19.29
N VAL A 136 -16.96 17.88 19.07
CA VAL A 136 -17.90 16.78 19.33
C VAL A 136 -18.35 16.78 20.80
N ALA A 137 -17.45 17.09 21.74
CA ALA A 137 -17.81 17.20 23.15
C ALA A 137 -18.73 18.39 23.48
N ARG A 138 -18.61 19.51 22.75
CA ARG A 138 -19.53 20.66 22.87
C ARG A 138 -20.91 20.33 22.31
N GLU A 139 -20.96 19.72 21.13
CA GLU A 139 -22.21 19.33 20.48
C GLU A 139 -22.99 18.27 21.28
N ARG A 140 -22.30 17.36 21.97
CA ARG A 140 -22.95 16.37 22.87
C ARG A 140 -23.50 16.96 24.18
N LYS A 141 -23.10 18.18 24.54
CA LYS A 141 -23.54 18.89 25.75
C LYS A 141 -24.63 19.94 25.48
N ALA A 142 -24.92 20.22 24.21
CA ALA A 142 -26.01 21.08 23.76
C ALA A 142 -27.28 20.26 23.52
#